data_AF-A0A8I1WAK8-F1
#
_entry.id   AF-A0A8I1WAK8-F1
#
_cell.length_a   1.000
_cell.length_b   1.000
_cell.length_c   1.000
_cell.angle_alpha   90.00
_cell.angle_beta   90.00
_cell.angle_gamma   90.00
#
_symmetry.space_group_name_H-M   'P 1'
#
loop_
_entity.id
_entity.type
_entity.pdbx_description
1 polymer ?
#
loop_
_entity_poly.entity_id
_entity_poly.type
_entity_poly.pdbx_seq_one_letter_code
_entity_poly.pdbx_strand_id
1 'polypeptide(L)'
;MAAKWKQNNNLRQVNKDILLDRIKECATINEDKIQYSSIDYIHATTAIETIIDFNDKKRILNKKSIIQKAIFASLKNGNITPLTFMENINNQISEEAKKRDKTFYILTSLSSVWFGLRSIQIMDATIRFYKNDFPRKFKGRTTAIKKAFKNEATESDGYIKVVIEIKGKSLENIIHRGLEYIDILRGIMCLLCNSFGEFIGSQWKPINKIRLGKFHTPHDSSGKIITGNIWLNRCAE
;
A
#
# COMPACT_ATOMS: atom_id res chain seq x y z
N MET A 1 7.39 -22.38 -0.65
CA MET A 1 7.56 -22.41 -2.11
C MET A 1 8.16 -21.10 -2.60
N ALA A 2 9.17 -21.21 -3.46
CA ALA A 2 9.88 -20.10 -4.10
C ALA A 2 8.97 -19.30 -5.06
N ALA A 3 9.27 -18.02 -5.26
CA ALA A 3 8.76 -17.29 -6.41
C ALA A 3 9.33 -17.89 -7.69
N LYS A 4 8.57 -17.79 -8.78
CA LYS A 4 8.92 -18.34 -10.09
C LYS A 4 8.50 -17.38 -11.20
N TRP A 5 9.07 -17.57 -12.39
CA TRP A 5 8.54 -16.91 -13.58
C TRP A 5 7.15 -17.46 -13.90
N LYS A 6 6.21 -16.58 -14.28
CA LYS A 6 4.91 -17.00 -14.80
C LYS A 6 5.12 -17.83 -16.07
N GLN A 7 4.42 -18.95 -16.15
CA GLN A 7 4.31 -19.72 -17.38
C GLN A 7 3.15 -19.13 -18.18
N ASN A 8 3.46 -18.43 -19.28
CA ASN A 8 2.43 -17.92 -20.18
C ASN A 8 2.14 -18.98 -21.22
N ASN A 9 0.95 -19.59 -21.16
CA ASN A 9 0.56 -20.62 -22.11
C ASN A 9 0.03 -20.05 -23.44
N ASN A 10 -0.30 -18.76 -23.55
CA ASN A 10 -1.03 -18.26 -24.73
C ASN A 10 -0.68 -16.88 -25.32
N LEU A 11 0.26 -16.09 -24.82
CA LEU A 11 0.62 -14.80 -25.43
C LEU A 11 2.10 -14.49 -25.24
N ARG A 12 2.78 -14.13 -26.36
CA ARG A 12 4.16 -13.63 -26.51
C ARG A 12 5.05 -13.89 -25.31
N GLN A 13 5.94 -14.86 -25.42
CA GLN A 13 6.98 -15.15 -24.44
C GLN A 13 7.74 -13.85 -24.17
N VAL A 14 7.42 -13.19 -23.04
CA VAL A 14 8.13 -11.98 -22.62
C VAL A 14 9.57 -12.41 -22.39
N ASN A 15 10.47 -11.90 -23.22
CA ASN A 15 11.86 -12.30 -23.18
C ASN A 15 12.49 -11.68 -21.92
N LYS A 16 12.75 -12.54 -20.94
CA LYS A 16 13.27 -12.16 -19.62
C LYS A 16 14.66 -11.55 -19.75
N ASP A 17 15.47 -12.09 -20.66
CA ASP A 17 16.83 -11.63 -20.92
C ASP A 17 16.80 -10.18 -21.41
N ILE A 18 15.94 -9.87 -22.39
CA ILE A 18 15.78 -8.49 -22.91
C ILE A 18 15.41 -7.49 -21.79
N LEU A 19 14.51 -7.87 -20.88
CA LEU A 19 14.12 -6.98 -19.78
C LEU A 19 15.26 -6.75 -18.79
N LEU A 20 16.03 -7.80 -18.47
CA LEU A 20 17.16 -7.70 -17.56
C LEU A 20 18.33 -6.95 -18.18
N ASP A 21 18.59 -7.16 -19.48
CA ASP A 21 19.57 -6.41 -20.26
C ASP A 21 19.20 -4.93 -20.30
N ARG A 22 17.93 -4.60 -20.53
CA ARG A 22 17.47 -3.21 -20.52
C ARG A 22 17.68 -2.55 -19.15
N ILE A 23 17.43 -3.26 -18.05
CA ILE A 23 17.71 -2.76 -16.71
C ILE A 23 19.20 -2.51 -16.50
N LYS A 24 20.05 -3.41 -17.02
CA LYS A 24 21.51 -3.28 -16.96
C LYS A 24 21.98 -2.05 -17.75
N GLU A 25 21.44 -1.81 -18.94
CA GLU A 25 21.74 -0.64 -19.77
C GLU A 25 21.35 0.68 -19.08
N CYS A 26 20.23 0.70 -18.35
CA CYS A 26 19.75 1.89 -17.65
C CYS A 26 20.46 2.14 -16.30
N ALA A 27 21.31 1.22 -15.83
CA ALA A 27 21.97 1.31 -14.54
C ALA A 27 23.39 1.85 -14.67
N THR A 28 23.68 2.93 -13.95
CA THR A 28 25.04 3.43 -13.75
C THR A 28 25.50 3.05 -12.34
N ILE A 29 26.56 2.25 -12.24
CA ILE A 29 27.09 1.75 -10.97
C ILE A 29 28.29 2.60 -10.56
N ASN A 30 28.14 3.39 -9.50
CA ASN A 30 29.21 4.18 -8.88
C ASN A 30 29.53 3.60 -7.50
N GLU A 31 30.59 2.79 -7.38
CA GLU A 31 31.12 2.15 -6.15
C GLU A 31 30.08 1.45 -5.25
N ASP A 32 29.20 2.21 -4.56
CA ASP A 32 28.11 1.71 -3.70
C ASP A 32 26.71 2.26 -4.04
N LYS A 33 26.58 3.09 -5.08
CA LYS A 33 25.32 3.69 -5.51
C LYS A 33 25.00 3.30 -6.94
N ILE A 34 23.80 2.76 -7.14
CA ILE A 34 23.25 2.53 -8.48
C ILE A 34 22.30 3.69 -8.78
N GLN A 35 22.62 4.44 -9.84
CA GLN A 35 21.73 5.44 -10.41
C GLN A 35 21.02 4.83 -11.60
N TYR A 36 19.70 5.07 -11.69
CA TYR A 36 18.90 4.64 -12.82
C TYR A 36 18.57 5.87 -13.65
N SER A 37 18.97 5.85 -14.91
CA SER A 37 18.55 6.87 -15.87
C SER A 37 17.37 6.32 -16.66
N SER A 38 16.36 7.16 -16.88
CA SER A 38 15.28 6.95 -17.85
C SER A 38 14.00 6.24 -17.38
N ILE A 39 12.94 6.60 -18.12
CA ILE A 39 11.60 6.01 -18.13
C ILE A 39 11.65 4.51 -18.48
N ASP A 40 12.68 4.06 -19.21
CA ASP A 40 12.84 2.66 -19.60
C ASP A 40 13.07 1.75 -18.40
N TYR A 41 13.78 2.23 -17.37
CA TYR A 41 13.90 1.49 -16.11
C TYR A 41 12.53 1.26 -15.47
N ILE A 42 11.67 2.28 -15.45
CA ILE A 42 10.31 2.17 -14.90
C ILE A 42 9.49 1.16 -15.71
N HIS A 43 9.57 1.21 -17.04
CA HIS A 43 8.86 0.26 -17.90
C HIS A 43 9.38 -1.17 -17.74
N ALA A 44 10.68 -1.38 -17.74
CA ALA A 44 11.29 -2.70 -17.60
C ALA A 44 10.99 -3.30 -16.21
N THR A 45 11.10 -2.52 -15.14
CA THR A 45 10.75 -2.97 -13.78
C THR A 45 9.26 -3.29 -13.63
N THR A 46 8.38 -2.46 -14.20
CA THR A 46 6.94 -2.74 -14.24
C THR A 46 6.64 -4.02 -15.01
N ALA A 47 7.29 -4.24 -16.15
CA ALA A 47 7.14 -5.49 -16.91
C ALA A 47 7.60 -6.71 -16.09
N ILE A 48 8.74 -6.61 -15.40
CA ILE A 48 9.23 -7.66 -14.50
C ILE A 48 8.21 -7.98 -13.39
N GLU A 49 7.64 -6.95 -12.76
CA GLU A 49 6.61 -7.11 -11.72
C GLU A 49 5.42 -7.96 -12.23
N THR A 50 5.04 -7.80 -13.50
CA THR A 50 3.92 -8.55 -14.08
C THR A 50 4.23 -10.00 -14.41
N ILE A 51 5.48 -10.36 -14.69
CA ILE A 51 5.89 -11.70 -15.14
C ILE A 51 6.42 -12.60 -14.01
N ILE A 52 6.60 -12.07 -12.79
CA ILE A 52 6.94 -12.89 -11.62
C ILE A 52 5.67 -13.36 -10.92
N ASP A 53 5.62 -14.66 -10.64
CA ASP A 53 4.63 -15.28 -9.76
C ASP A 53 5.20 -15.41 -8.35
N PHE A 54 4.64 -14.62 -7.43
CA PHE A 54 5.00 -14.65 -6.02
C PHE A 54 4.25 -15.72 -5.21
N ASN A 55 3.27 -16.42 -5.80
CA ASN A 55 2.29 -17.28 -5.13
C ASN A 55 1.41 -16.50 -4.12
N ASP A 56 0.10 -16.77 -4.08
CA ASP A 56 -0.90 -15.97 -3.35
C ASP A 56 -0.62 -15.83 -1.85
N LYS A 57 0.07 -16.80 -1.25
CA LYS A 57 0.44 -16.76 0.18
C LYS A 57 1.42 -15.62 0.54
N LYS A 58 1.98 -14.90 -0.45
CA LYS A 58 2.91 -13.78 -0.25
C LYS A 58 2.28 -12.40 -0.46
N ARG A 59 0.94 -12.26 -0.43
CA ARG A 59 0.26 -10.94 -0.42
C ARG A 59 0.74 -10.00 0.70
N ILE A 60 1.33 -10.54 1.77
CA ILE A 60 1.87 -9.79 2.91
C ILE A 60 3.25 -9.17 2.60
N LEU A 61 3.90 -9.55 1.48
CA LEU A 61 5.21 -9.04 1.11
C LEU A 61 5.13 -7.82 0.19
N ASN A 62 6.05 -6.87 0.40
CA ASN A 62 6.23 -5.75 -0.50
C ASN A 62 6.99 -6.20 -1.76
N LYS A 63 6.25 -6.62 -2.79
CA LYS A 63 6.80 -7.17 -4.04
C LYS A 63 7.75 -6.20 -4.74
N LYS A 64 7.36 -4.92 -4.82
CA LYS A 64 8.17 -3.86 -5.43
C LYS A 64 9.50 -3.69 -4.73
N SER A 65 9.49 -3.62 -3.39
CA SER A 65 10.73 -3.55 -2.60
C SER A 65 11.61 -4.79 -2.79
N ILE A 66 11.01 -5.99 -2.85
CA ILE A 66 11.74 -7.24 -3.11
C ILE A 66 12.42 -7.20 -4.49
N ILE A 67 11.69 -6.78 -5.52
CA ILE A 67 12.21 -6.71 -6.89
C ILE A 67 13.34 -5.68 -6.97
N GLN A 68 13.16 -4.49 -6.42
CA GLN A 68 14.21 -3.46 -6.40
C GLN A 68 15.48 -3.94 -5.69
N LYS A 69 15.34 -4.62 -4.54
CA LYS A 69 16.49 -5.20 -3.82
C LYS A 69 17.16 -6.32 -4.62
N ALA A 70 16.39 -7.14 -5.32
CA ALA A 70 16.93 -8.19 -6.16
C ALA A 70 17.66 -7.62 -7.39
N ILE A 71 17.12 -6.58 -8.03
CA ILE A 71 17.79 -5.86 -9.11
C ILE A 71 19.13 -5.29 -8.61
N PHE A 72 19.10 -4.58 -7.48
CA PHE A 72 20.30 -4.00 -6.89
C PHE A 72 21.36 -5.07 -6.58
N ALA A 73 20.96 -6.19 -5.96
CA ALA A 73 21.87 -7.31 -5.67
C ALA A 73 22.44 -7.93 -6.95
N SER A 74 21.62 -8.13 -7.98
CA SER A 74 22.07 -8.69 -9.27
C SER A 74 23.05 -7.77 -9.99
N LEU A 75 22.80 -6.45 -9.98
CA LEU A 75 23.69 -5.46 -10.59
C LEU A 75 25.01 -5.33 -9.84
N LYS A 76 24.99 -5.32 -8.50
CA LYS A 76 26.21 -5.24 -7.67
C LYS A 76 27.15 -6.42 -7.92
N ASN A 77 26.60 -7.60 -8.18
CA ASN A 77 27.38 -8.82 -8.48
C ASN A 77 27.84 -8.91 -9.95
N GLY A 78 27.50 -7.94 -10.80
CA GLY A 78 27.89 -7.89 -12.22
C GLY A 78 27.23 -8.94 -13.13
N ASN A 79 26.40 -9.84 -12.58
CA ASN A 79 25.81 -10.96 -13.31
C ASN A 79 24.28 -11.02 -13.11
N ILE A 80 23.54 -10.41 -14.04
CA ILE A 80 22.09 -10.40 -14.07
C ILE A 80 21.58 -11.37 -15.15
N THR A 81 21.32 -12.62 -14.76
CA THR A 81 20.66 -13.63 -15.61
C THR A 81 19.29 -13.98 -15.03
N PRO A 82 18.36 -14.57 -15.80
CA PRO A 82 17.07 -14.98 -15.26
C PRO A 82 17.16 -15.95 -14.08
N LEU A 83 18.21 -16.77 -14.01
CA LEU A 83 18.46 -17.70 -12.91
C LEU A 83 18.97 -16.94 -11.67
N THR A 84 20.06 -16.20 -11.79
CA THR A 84 20.66 -15.46 -10.67
C THR A 84 19.71 -14.40 -10.10
N PHE A 85 18.91 -13.76 -10.97
CA PHE A 85 17.88 -12.82 -10.56
C PHE A 85 16.77 -13.51 -9.75
N MET A 86 16.31 -14.69 -10.15
CA MET A 86 15.30 -15.43 -9.38
C MET A 86 15.83 -15.95 -8.05
N GLU A 87 17.10 -16.35 -7.99
CA GLU A 87 17.76 -16.68 -6.72
C GLU A 87 17.76 -15.47 -5.78
N ASN A 88 18.14 -14.30 -6.29
CA ASN A 88 18.11 -13.05 -5.53
C ASN A 88 16.69 -12.69 -5.05
N ILE A 89 15.67 -12.83 -5.90
CA ILE A 89 14.26 -12.65 -5.50
C ILE A 89 13.90 -13.59 -4.34
N ASN A 90 14.26 -14.87 -4.44
CA ASN A 90 13.94 -15.85 -3.42
C ASN A 90 14.69 -15.61 -2.10
N ASN A 91 15.94 -15.17 -2.18
CA ASN A 91 16.72 -14.74 -1.02
C ASN A 91 16.05 -13.55 -0.33
N GLN A 92 15.68 -12.51 -1.07
CA GLN A 92 14.97 -11.35 -0.52
C GLN A 92 13.61 -11.72 0.08
N ILE A 93 12.87 -12.65 -0.54
CA ILE A 93 11.63 -13.19 0.03
C ILE A 93 11.89 -13.89 1.37
N SER A 94 12.95 -14.70 1.44
CA SER A 94 13.32 -15.42 2.67
C SER A 94 13.67 -14.44 3.78
N GLU A 95 14.47 -13.42 3.48
CA GLU A 95 14.86 -12.37 4.43
C GLU A 95 13.67 -11.55 4.91
N GLU A 96 12.77 -11.15 4.01
CA GLU A 96 11.53 -10.50 4.42
C GLU A 96 10.65 -11.43 5.25
N ALA A 97 10.53 -12.72 4.88
CA ALA A 97 9.71 -13.68 5.62
C ALA A 97 10.19 -13.91 7.06
N LYS A 98 11.51 -13.88 7.30
CA LYS A 98 12.12 -14.00 8.65
C LYS A 98 11.77 -12.84 9.57
N LYS A 99 11.41 -11.66 9.04
CA LYS A 99 11.07 -10.50 9.88
C LYS A 99 9.83 -10.79 10.72
N ARG A 100 9.88 -10.46 12.01
CA ARG A 100 8.71 -10.57 12.88
C ARG A 100 7.62 -9.60 12.46
N ASP A 101 6.37 -10.07 12.47
CA ASP A 101 5.22 -9.21 12.22
C ASP A 101 5.08 -8.17 13.35
N LYS A 102 4.86 -6.93 12.94
CA LYS A 102 4.57 -5.81 13.84
C LYS A 102 3.12 -5.38 13.66
N THR A 103 2.52 -4.91 14.74
CA THR A 103 1.17 -4.34 14.71
C THR A 103 1.29 -2.87 14.35
N PHE A 104 0.45 -2.43 13.43
CA PHE A 104 0.33 -1.05 12.99
C PHE A 104 -1.12 -0.60 13.07
N TYR A 105 -1.30 0.70 13.16
CA TYR A 105 -2.63 1.33 13.13
C TYR A 105 -2.68 2.37 12.03
N ILE A 106 -3.75 2.39 11.25
CA ILE A 106 -4.03 3.46 10.29
C ILE A 106 -5.25 4.21 10.79
N LEU A 107 -5.06 5.51 11.02
CA LEU A 107 -6.10 6.40 11.50
C LEU A 107 -6.69 7.16 10.34
N THR A 108 -8.02 7.10 10.20
CA THR A 108 -8.80 7.83 9.20
C THR A 108 -10.21 8.11 9.72
N SER A 109 -11.13 8.54 8.87
CA SER A 109 -12.52 8.79 9.24
C SER A 109 -13.49 8.40 8.13
N LEU A 110 -14.78 8.25 8.44
CA LEU A 110 -15.85 7.95 7.48
C LEU A 110 -17.03 8.89 7.66
N SER A 111 -17.69 9.30 6.56
CA SER A 111 -18.83 10.24 6.58
C SER A 111 -20.15 9.64 7.10
N SER A 112 -20.10 8.49 7.76
CA SER A 112 -21.28 7.74 8.16
C SER A 112 -21.86 8.25 9.47
N VAL A 113 -23.19 8.18 9.60
CA VAL A 113 -23.86 8.33 10.90
C VAL A 113 -23.51 7.14 11.77
N TRP A 114 -23.21 7.39 13.04
CA TRP A 114 -22.88 6.33 14.00
C TRP A 114 -23.96 5.24 14.04
N PHE A 115 -23.63 4.04 13.57
CA PHE A 115 -24.55 2.90 13.45
C PHE A 115 -24.39 1.88 14.58
N GLY A 116 -23.76 2.26 15.71
CA GLY A 116 -23.67 1.43 16.92
C GLY A 116 -22.57 0.37 16.93
N LEU A 117 -21.90 0.13 15.81
CA LEU A 117 -20.83 -0.88 15.73
C LEU A 117 -19.52 -0.35 16.29
N ARG A 118 -18.92 -1.06 17.25
CA ARG A 118 -17.63 -0.69 17.84
C ARG A 118 -16.44 -1.16 17.01
N SER A 119 -16.54 -2.33 16.39
CA SER A 119 -15.49 -2.89 15.55
C SER A 119 -16.02 -3.96 14.59
N ILE A 120 -15.31 -4.15 13.48
CA ILE A 120 -15.52 -5.22 12.51
C ILE A 120 -14.17 -5.81 12.10
N GLN A 121 -14.16 -7.12 11.86
CA GLN A 121 -13.01 -7.79 11.26
C GLN A 121 -13.22 -7.89 9.75
N ILE A 122 -12.27 -7.38 8.97
CA ILE A 122 -12.24 -7.50 7.51
C ILE A 122 -10.91 -8.12 7.15
N MET A 123 -10.94 -9.32 6.59
CA MET A 123 -9.74 -10.13 6.33
C MET A 123 -8.92 -10.30 7.62
N ASP A 124 -7.67 -9.85 7.63
CA ASP A 124 -6.78 -9.88 8.79
C ASP A 124 -6.62 -8.51 9.48
N ALA A 125 -7.48 -7.53 9.15
CA ALA A 125 -7.54 -6.25 9.84
C ALA A 125 -8.76 -6.15 10.78
N THR A 126 -8.56 -5.49 11.91
CA THR A 126 -9.63 -5.09 12.82
C THR A 126 -9.88 -3.60 12.64
N ILE A 127 -11.06 -3.25 12.14
CA ILE A 127 -11.47 -1.86 11.93
C ILE A 127 -12.34 -1.46 13.14
N ARG A 128 -11.92 -0.42 13.86
CA ARG A 128 -12.60 0.10 15.07
C ARG A 128 -13.16 1.48 14.80
N PHE A 129 -14.37 1.74 15.28
CA PHE A 129 -15.07 3.00 15.09
C PHE A 129 -15.16 3.76 16.40
N TYR A 130 -14.98 5.07 16.34
CA TYR A 130 -15.10 5.99 17.47
C TYR A 130 -15.94 7.19 17.03
N LYS A 131 -16.91 7.56 17.86
CA LYS A 131 -17.91 8.57 17.51
C LYS A 131 -17.30 9.97 17.34
N ASN A 132 -16.46 10.38 18.28
CA ASN A 132 -15.98 11.77 18.35
C ASN A 132 -14.48 11.87 18.04
N ASP A 133 -13.65 11.13 18.79
CA ASP A 133 -12.20 11.27 18.76
C ASP A 133 -11.48 9.93 18.73
N PHE A 134 -10.23 9.97 18.24
CA PHE A 134 -9.32 8.84 18.33
C PHE A 134 -8.91 8.57 19.80
N PRO A 135 -8.60 7.32 20.14
CA PRO A 135 -8.04 7.00 21.45
C PRO A 135 -6.81 7.83 21.81
N ARG A 136 -6.70 8.24 23.09
CA ARG A 136 -5.61 9.11 23.62
C ARG A 136 -4.19 8.59 23.36
N LYS A 137 -4.02 7.29 23.10
CA LYS A 137 -2.72 6.71 22.74
C LYS A 137 -2.17 7.23 21.42
N PHE A 138 -3.03 7.68 20.50
CA PHE A 138 -2.64 8.16 19.17
C PHE A 138 -2.26 9.63 19.20
N LYS A 139 -1.06 9.92 19.69
CA LYS A 139 -0.54 11.28 19.85
C LYS A 139 0.16 11.79 18.58
N GLY A 140 0.23 13.10 18.42
CA GLY A 140 1.03 13.77 17.38
C GLY A 140 0.41 13.81 15.99
N ARG A 141 -0.77 13.19 15.79
CA ARG A 141 -1.50 13.19 14.51
C ARG A 141 -1.76 14.61 13.99
N THR A 142 -2.44 15.43 14.78
CA THR A 142 -2.84 16.80 14.38
C THR A 142 -1.63 17.66 14.01
N THR A 143 -0.58 17.61 14.84
CA THR A 143 0.67 18.34 14.60
C THR A 143 1.35 17.88 13.30
N ALA A 144 1.35 16.57 13.04
CA ALA A 144 1.97 16.02 11.84
C ALA A 144 1.20 16.40 10.57
N ILE A 145 -0.14 16.39 10.61
CA ILE A 145 -0.98 16.86 9.49
C ILE A 145 -0.71 18.34 9.21
N LYS A 146 -0.74 19.19 10.23
CA LYS A 146 -0.49 20.64 10.08
C LYS A 146 0.89 20.92 9.50
N LYS A 147 1.91 20.17 9.92
CA LYS A 147 3.27 20.25 9.39
C LYS A 147 3.34 19.82 7.92
N ALA A 148 2.65 18.75 7.54
CA ALA A 148 2.67 18.23 6.17
C ALA A 148 1.91 19.10 5.16
N PHE A 149 0.84 19.79 5.60
CA PHE A 149 -0.09 20.51 4.72
C PHE A 149 -0.26 22.00 5.07
N LYS A 150 0.76 22.63 5.66
CA LYS A 150 0.86 24.08 5.91
C LYS A 150 -0.41 24.72 6.51
N ASN A 151 -0.84 24.24 7.68
CA ASN A 151 -1.90 24.82 8.53
C ASN A 151 -3.33 25.00 7.93
N GLU A 152 -3.55 24.79 6.64
CA GLU A 152 -4.88 24.84 5.99
C GLU A 152 -5.65 23.50 6.09
N ALA A 153 -5.03 22.49 6.71
CA ALA A 153 -5.60 21.16 6.85
C ALA A 153 -6.64 21.09 7.99
N THR A 154 -7.91 21.21 7.64
CA THR A 154 -9.04 20.86 8.52
C THR A 154 -9.43 19.39 8.33
N GLU A 155 -9.67 18.67 9.43
CA GLU A 155 -10.26 17.33 9.35
C GLU A 155 -11.69 17.41 8.82
N SER A 156 -12.17 16.31 8.21
CA SER A 156 -13.55 16.18 7.76
C SER A 156 -14.51 16.25 8.97
N ASP A 157 -15.32 17.29 9.02
CA ASP A 157 -16.30 17.50 10.10
C ASP A 157 -17.48 16.54 9.99
N GLY A 158 -18.02 16.13 11.14
CA GLY A 158 -19.12 15.16 11.24
C GLY A 158 -18.76 13.70 10.91
N TYR A 159 -17.49 13.40 10.58
CA TYR A 159 -17.06 12.05 10.24
C TYR A 159 -16.69 11.25 11.50
N ILE A 160 -17.13 10.00 11.56
CA ILE A 160 -16.71 9.05 12.61
C ILE A 160 -15.22 8.71 12.45
N LYS A 161 -14.50 8.58 13.56
CA LYS A 161 -13.08 8.22 13.54
C LYS A 161 -12.91 6.72 13.41
N VAL A 162 -11.97 6.31 12.57
CA VAL A 162 -11.71 4.92 12.21
C VAL A 162 -10.27 4.56 12.48
N VAL A 163 -10.05 3.49 13.23
CA VAL A 163 -8.73 2.92 13.49
C VAL A 163 -8.67 1.54 12.87
N ILE A 164 -7.81 1.37 11.88
CA ILE A 164 -7.56 0.09 11.21
C ILE A 164 -6.33 -0.52 11.86
N GLU A 165 -6.51 -1.59 12.62
CA GLU A 165 -5.44 -2.37 13.25
C GLU A 165 -5.08 -3.55 12.34
N ILE A 166 -3.81 -3.65 11.95
CA ILE A 166 -3.33 -4.68 11.02
C ILE A 166 -1.89 -5.10 11.36
N LYS A 167 -1.56 -6.36 11.11
CA LYS A 167 -0.22 -6.91 11.34
C LYS A 167 0.52 -7.12 10.03
N GLY A 168 1.82 -6.85 10.04
CA GLY A 168 2.69 -7.16 8.91
C GLY A 168 4.13 -6.71 9.08
N LYS A 169 4.89 -6.86 8.00
CA LYS A 169 6.35 -6.72 8.00
C LYS A 169 6.84 -5.41 7.42
N SER A 170 6.06 -4.81 6.52
CA SER A 170 6.38 -3.57 5.80
C SER A 170 5.27 -2.55 5.99
N LEU A 171 5.66 -1.33 6.37
CA LEU A 171 4.73 -0.22 6.58
C LEU A 171 3.96 0.13 5.30
N GLU A 172 4.64 0.21 4.16
CA GLU A 172 4.04 0.56 2.88
C GLU A 172 2.93 -0.43 2.50
N ASN A 173 3.21 -1.73 2.59
CA ASN A 173 2.22 -2.76 2.32
C ASN A 173 1.03 -2.69 3.30
N ILE A 174 1.32 -2.39 4.56
CA ILE A 174 0.32 -2.25 5.60
C ILE A 174 -0.64 -1.09 5.32
N ILE A 175 -0.10 0.06 4.92
CA ILE A 175 -0.92 1.22 4.54
C ILE A 175 -1.82 0.86 3.36
N HIS A 176 -1.26 0.29 2.30
CA HIS A 176 -2.02 -0.09 1.11
C HIS A 176 -3.16 -1.06 1.46
N ARG A 177 -2.85 -2.15 2.17
CA ARG A 177 -3.84 -3.16 2.57
C ARG A 177 -4.90 -2.59 3.50
N GLY A 178 -4.51 -1.77 4.46
CA GLY A 178 -5.47 -1.14 5.36
C GLY A 178 -6.45 -0.23 4.63
N LEU A 179 -5.94 0.59 3.69
CA LEU A 179 -6.77 1.44 2.84
C LEU A 179 -7.69 0.63 1.91
N GLU A 180 -7.17 -0.46 1.33
CA GLU A 180 -7.97 -1.40 0.52
C GLU A 180 -9.10 -2.04 1.34
N TYR A 181 -8.82 -2.49 2.56
CA TYR A 181 -9.83 -3.14 3.41
C TYR A 181 -10.91 -2.18 3.89
N ILE A 182 -10.56 -0.93 4.21
CA ILE A 182 -11.58 0.09 4.53
C ILE A 182 -12.39 0.47 3.29
N ASP A 183 -11.79 0.46 2.10
CA ASP A 183 -12.52 0.69 0.84
C ASP A 183 -13.48 -0.46 0.49
N ILE A 184 -13.10 -1.71 0.76
CA ILE A 184 -14.02 -2.86 0.64
C ILE A 184 -15.21 -2.67 1.58
N LEU A 185 -14.95 -2.36 2.85
CA LEU A 185 -16.01 -2.10 3.81
C LEU A 185 -16.90 -0.93 3.38
N ARG A 186 -16.28 0.16 2.93
CA ARG A 186 -16.99 1.33 2.40
C ARG A 186 -17.85 0.98 1.19
N GLY A 187 -17.36 0.13 0.29
CA GLY A 187 -18.13 -0.38 -0.86
C GLY A 187 -19.37 -1.15 -0.43
N ILE A 188 -19.22 -2.05 0.56
CA ILE A 188 -20.35 -2.78 1.16
C ILE A 188 -21.35 -1.81 1.79
N MET A 189 -20.87 -0.85 2.58
CA MET A 189 -21.76 0.14 3.22
C MET A 189 -22.47 1.02 2.19
N CYS A 190 -21.79 1.43 1.12
CA CYS A 190 -22.43 2.17 0.02
C CYS A 190 -23.50 1.34 -0.68
N LEU A 191 -23.26 0.04 -0.91
CA LEU A 191 -24.27 -0.84 -1.50
C LEU A 191 -25.55 -0.90 -0.65
N LEU A 192 -25.41 -0.85 0.68
CA LEU A 192 -26.54 -0.89 1.62
C LEU A 192 -27.22 0.48 1.82
N CYS A 193 -26.45 1.57 1.73
CA CYS A 193 -26.94 2.91 2.06
C CYS A 193 -27.36 3.76 0.85
N ASN A 194 -26.75 3.54 -0.31
CA ASN A 194 -27.09 4.26 -1.54
C ASN A 194 -28.51 3.86 -1.97
N SER A 195 -29.30 4.83 -2.43
CA SER A 195 -30.64 4.53 -2.94
C SER A 195 -30.55 3.91 -4.33
N PHE A 196 -31.44 2.96 -4.64
CA PHE A 196 -31.45 2.16 -5.88
C PHE A 196 -31.41 2.98 -7.19
N GLY A 197 -31.73 4.29 -7.14
CA GLY A 197 -31.75 5.22 -8.28
C GLY A 197 -30.58 6.21 -8.39
N GLU A 198 -29.53 6.11 -7.56
CA GLU A 198 -28.38 7.06 -7.59
C GLU A 198 -27.35 6.76 -8.71
N PHE A 199 -27.73 6.04 -9.77
CA PHE A 199 -26.89 5.83 -10.96
C PHE A 199 -26.67 7.12 -11.77
N ILE A 200 -27.57 8.10 -11.65
CA ILE A 200 -27.46 9.43 -12.25
C ILE A 200 -26.99 10.39 -11.17
N GLY A 201 -25.69 10.70 -11.15
CA GLY A 201 -25.12 11.67 -10.23
C GLY A 201 -25.55 13.09 -10.54
N SER A 202 -25.51 13.97 -9.54
CA SER A 202 -25.50 15.42 -9.78
C SER A 202 -24.06 15.92 -9.67
N GLN A 203 -23.70 16.98 -10.42
CA GLN A 203 -22.35 17.56 -10.39
C GLN A 203 -21.93 18.02 -8.98
N TRP A 204 -22.89 18.22 -8.08
CA TRP A 204 -22.70 18.86 -6.78
C TRP A 204 -22.90 17.91 -5.59
N LYS A 205 -23.28 16.65 -5.81
CA LYS A 205 -23.44 15.67 -4.73
C LYS A 205 -22.65 14.39 -5.02
N PRO A 206 -21.89 13.88 -4.03
CA PRO A 206 -21.22 12.61 -4.19
C PRO A 206 -22.25 11.49 -4.38
N ILE A 207 -22.03 10.64 -5.38
CA ILE A 207 -22.86 9.44 -5.62
C ILE A 207 -22.80 8.49 -4.43
N ASN A 208 -21.63 8.38 -3.79
CA ASN A 208 -21.43 7.53 -2.62
C ASN A 208 -21.76 8.27 -1.33
N LYS A 209 -22.75 7.78 -0.57
CA LYS A 209 -23.13 8.35 0.73
C LYS A 209 -22.06 8.14 1.81
N ILE A 210 -21.28 7.07 1.70
CA ILE A 210 -20.18 6.77 2.63
C ILE A 210 -18.84 7.15 1.97
N ARG A 211 -18.23 8.20 2.50
CA ARG A 211 -16.98 8.80 2.03
C ARG A 211 -15.87 8.57 3.04
N LEU A 212 -14.66 8.38 2.53
CA LEU A 212 -13.45 8.28 3.33
C LEU A 212 -12.92 9.68 3.64
N GLY A 213 -12.50 9.90 4.88
CA GLY A 213 -11.98 11.19 5.34
C GLY A 213 -10.69 11.62 4.65
N LYS A 214 -10.38 12.91 4.77
CA LYS A 214 -9.29 13.58 4.06
C LYS A 214 -7.89 13.04 4.37
N PHE A 215 -7.63 12.63 5.61
CA PHE A 215 -6.28 12.27 6.05
C PHE A 215 -6.19 10.83 6.54
N HIS A 216 -5.10 10.15 6.17
CA HIS A 216 -4.74 8.84 6.69
C HIS A 216 -3.35 8.92 7.33
N THR A 217 -3.25 8.57 8.61
CA THR A 217 -1.97 8.55 9.31
C THR A 217 -1.64 7.16 9.83
N PRO A 218 -0.45 6.62 9.51
CA PRO A 218 0.03 5.39 10.10
C PRO A 218 0.68 5.66 11.46
N HIS A 219 0.44 4.74 12.39
CA HIS A 219 0.99 4.72 13.74
C HIS A 219 1.58 3.35 14.03
N ASP A 220 2.63 3.33 14.84
CA ASP A 220 3.24 2.09 15.34
C ASP A 220 2.39 1.44 16.44
N SER A 221 2.84 0.30 16.95
CA SER A 221 2.17 -0.43 18.03
C SER A 221 1.96 0.37 19.32
N SER A 222 2.79 1.40 19.57
CA SER A 222 2.67 2.30 20.73
C SER A 222 1.66 3.43 20.53
N GLY A 223 1.16 3.61 19.30
CA GLY A 223 0.30 4.73 18.92
C GLY A 223 1.06 5.98 18.49
N LYS A 224 2.40 5.92 18.38
CA LYS A 224 3.19 7.03 17.89
C LYS A 224 3.08 7.11 16.36
N ILE A 225 2.89 8.33 15.85
CA ILE A 225 2.82 8.56 14.41
C ILE A 225 4.15 8.22 13.73
N ILE A 226 4.06 7.55 12.58
CA ILE A 226 5.22 7.28 11.74
C ILE A 226 5.34 8.44 10.75
N THR A 227 6.22 9.39 11.07
CA THR A 227 6.40 10.64 10.33
C THR A 227 6.79 10.41 8.87
N GLY A 228 6.37 11.33 7.99
CA GLY A 228 6.66 11.27 6.55
C GLY A 228 5.72 10.40 5.72
N ASN A 229 4.79 9.69 6.35
CA ASN A 229 3.85 8.77 5.67
C ASN A 229 2.39 9.22 5.85
N ILE A 230 2.10 10.52 5.66
CA ILE A 230 0.72 11.03 5.76
C ILE A 230 0.11 11.08 4.38
N TRP A 231 -1.05 10.45 4.21
CA TRP A 231 -1.74 10.36 2.94
C TRP A 231 -2.94 11.29 2.93
N LEU A 232 -3.14 11.95 1.80
CA LEU A 232 -4.24 12.88 1.55
C LEU A 232 -5.19 12.28 0.51
N ASN A 233 -6.44 12.04 0.90
CA ASN A 233 -7.52 11.78 -0.04
C ASN A 233 -8.12 13.12 -0.49
N ARG A 234 -7.89 13.47 -1.76
CA ARG A 234 -8.40 14.72 -2.36
C ARG A 234 -9.88 14.64 -2.75
N CYS A 235 -10.47 13.45 -2.76
CA CYS A 235 -11.88 13.24 -3.12
C CYS A 235 -12.82 13.32 -1.90
N ALA A 236 -12.33 13.81 -0.75
CA ALA A 236 -13.07 13.87 0.51
C ALA A 236 -13.92 15.15 0.69
N GLU A 237 -13.92 16.06 -0.30
CA GLU A 237 -14.70 17.30 -0.32
C GLU A 237 -16.04 17.08 -1.04
#